data_AF-A0A5A9EUJ4-F1
#
_entry.id   AF-A0A5A9EUJ4-F1
#
_cell.length_a   1.000
_cell.length_b   1.000
_cell.length_c   1.000
_cell.angle_alpha   90.00
_cell.angle_beta   90.00
_cell.angle_gamma   90.00
#
_symmetry.space_group_name_H-M   'P 1'
#
loop_
_entity.id
_entity.type
_entity.pdbx_description
1 polymer ?
#
loop_
_entity_poly.entity_id
_entity_poly.type
_entity_poly.pdbx_seq_one_letter_code
_entity_poly.pdbx_strand_id
1 'polypeptide(L)'
;MESPFKTAPSREAGMLPLIPFAISLAAEFLPDLVGKIAGDNAEKVAKDVVSAAKAVTGQSEQDAILTALRADPAAVAKLQEAFIDYEKTVLQEETKRIDSINETIREEVRSEHGYVRNMRPTFGYAMAFTWVIQMLAVTWAIVMTPAEAARIIQAVAELGFMWAVGLSVVGVYVWRRSDEKGAGGSLLDRLPFPMPGKR
;
A
#
# COMPACT_ATOMS: atom_id res chain seq x y z
N MET A 1 -10.96 -51.93 -48.77
CA MET A 1 -10.97 -50.57 -48.21
C MET A 1 -9.85 -50.48 -47.18
N GLU A 2 -8.78 -49.83 -47.61
CA GLU A 2 -7.78 -49.04 -46.85
C GLU A 2 -7.52 -49.34 -45.36
N SER A 3 -6.28 -49.77 -45.08
CA SER A 3 -5.43 -49.32 -43.97
C SER A 3 -5.11 -47.80 -44.17
N PRO A 4 -4.65 -46.95 -43.20
CA PRO A 4 -3.93 -47.27 -41.95
C PRO A 4 -4.16 -46.32 -40.74
N PHE A 5 -3.94 -46.79 -39.51
CA PHE A 5 -3.27 -45.91 -38.52
C PHE A 5 -2.21 -46.69 -37.75
N LYS A 6 -1.12 -46.93 -38.48
CA LYS A 6 0.29 -46.79 -38.09
C LYS A 6 0.54 -46.61 -36.59
N THR A 7 1.22 -47.59 -36.02
CA THR A 7 2.06 -47.44 -34.82
C THR A 7 3.11 -46.34 -35.05
N ALA A 8 3.23 -45.38 -34.12
CA ALA A 8 4.47 -44.66 -33.90
C ALA A 8 4.52 -44.08 -32.48
N PRO A 9 5.72 -43.97 -31.89
CA PRO A 9 5.96 -44.18 -30.47
C PRO A 9 6.33 -42.89 -29.71
N SER A 10 6.17 -42.93 -28.39
CA SER A 10 7.04 -42.32 -27.37
C SER A 10 7.69 -40.97 -27.70
N ARG A 11 7.05 -39.84 -27.35
CA ARG A 11 7.72 -38.53 -27.25
C ARG A 11 7.24 -37.61 -26.11
N GLU A 12 6.74 -38.17 -25.01
CA GLU A 12 6.50 -37.39 -23.77
C GLU A 12 7.23 -37.99 -22.57
N ALA A 13 8.48 -38.39 -22.78
CA ALA A 13 9.42 -38.59 -21.69
C ALA A 13 10.37 -37.40 -21.67
N GLY A 14 10.22 -36.49 -20.68
CA GLY A 14 11.28 -35.56 -20.29
C GLY A 14 11.08 -34.05 -20.53
N MET A 15 9.88 -33.53 -20.79
CA MET A 15 9.65 -32.08 -20.70
C MET A 15 8.90 -31.76 -19.41
N LEU A 16 9.63 -31.48 -18.32
CA LEU A 16 8.98 -30.87 -17.17
C LEU A 16 8.39 -29.52 -17.62
N PRO A 17 7.17 -29.17 -17.17
CA PRO A 17 6.63 -27.85 -17.41
C PRO A 17 7.62 -26.81 -16.87
N LEU A 18 7.81 -25.70 -17.59
CA LEU A 18 8.87 -24.73 -17.36
C LEU A 18 8.89 -24.18 -15.92
N ILE A 19 7.71 -23.99 -15.32
CA ILE A 19 7.55 -23.49 -13.95
C ILE A 19 8.04 -24.54 -12.92
N PRO A 20 7.53 -25.78 -12.87
CA PRO A 20 8.08 -26.86 -12.04
C PRO A 20 9.59 -27.05 -12.15
N PHE A 21 10.13 -26.97 -13.38
CA PHE A 21 11.57 -27.07 -13.58
C PHE A 21 12.32 -25.88 -12.97
N ALA A 22 11.85 -24.65 -13.20
CA ALA A 22 12.42 -23.46 -12.56
C ALA A 22 12.33 -23.49 -11.04
N ILE A 23 11.25 -24.04 -10.46
CA ILE A 23 11.10 -24.24 -9.02
C ILE A 23 12.16 -25.23 -8.50
N SER A 24 12.41 -26.34 -9.22
CA SER A 24 13.46 -27.30 -8.81
C SER A 24 14.86 -26.69 -8.84
N LEU A 25 15.19 -25.93 -9.89
CA LEU A 25 16.44 -25.18 -10.00
C LEU A 25 16.59 -24.16 -8.87
N ALA A 26 15.52 -23.40 -8.60
CA ALA A 26 15.53 -22.41 -7.54
C ALA A 26 15.64 -23.05 -6.15
N ALA A 27 14.91 -24.14 -5.88
CA ALA A 27 14.97 -24.82 -4.59
C ALA A 27 16.38 -25.35 -4.27
N GLU A 28 17.12 -25.77 -5.29
CA GLU A 28 18.46 -26.33 -5.13
C GLU A 28 19.57 -25.26 -5.12
N PHE A 29 19.46 -24.22 -5.96
CA PHE A 29 20.56 -23.27 -6.19
C PHE A 29 20.25 -21.80 -5.86
N LEU A 30 18.96 -21.43 -5.75
CA LEU A 30 18.49 -20.05 -5.57
C LEU A 30 17.24 -20.01 -4.64
N PRO A 31 17.37 -20.41 -3.36
CA PRO A 31 16.22 -20.66 -2.48
C PRO A 31 15.32 -19.43 -2.29
N ASP A 32 15.88 -18.22 -2.32
CA ASP A 32 15.14 -16.97 -2.18
C ASP A 32 14.17 -16.70 -3.36
N LEU A 33 14.38 -17.35 -4.52
CA LEU A 33 13.50 -17.23 -5.68
C LEU A 33 12.28 -18.16 -5.63
N VAL A 34 12.28 -19.19 -4.78
CA VAL A 34 11.16 -20.16 -4.72
C VAL A 34 9.84 -19.44 -4.43
N GLY A 35 9.85 -18.45 -3.52
CA GLY A 35 8.68 -17.63 -3.24
C GLY A 35 8.28 -16.70 -4.39
N LYS A 36 9.25 -16.14 -5.13
CA LYS A 36 9.01 -15.23 -6.26
C LYS A 36 8.48 -15.97 -7.49
N ILE A 37 8.87 -17.23 -7.70
CA ILE A 37 8.35 -18.11 -8.77
C ILE A 37 6.93 -18.60 -8.45
N ALA A 38 6.50 -18.58 -7.18
CA ALA A 38 5.15 -18.97 -6.79
C ALA A 38 4.12 -17.80 -6.82
N GLY A 39 4.56 -16.56 -7.07
CA GLY A 39 3.71 -15.36 -7.06
C GLY A 39 3.23 -14.92 -8.45
N ASP A 40 2.66 -13.71 -8.53
CA ASP A 40 1.99 -13.18 -9.74
C ASP A 40 2.91 -13.04 -10.98
N ASN A 41 4.23 -13.06 -10.80
CA ASN A 41 5.24 -13.00 -11.88
C ASN A 41 5.92 -14.36 -12.16
N ALA A 42 5.32 -15.47 -11.70
CA ALA A 42 5.83 -16.84 -11.80
C ALA A 42 6.41 -17.18 -13.17
N GLU A 43 5.67 -16.89 -14.24
CA GLU A 43 6.05 -17.28 -15.61
C GLU A 43 7.28 -16.52 -16.10
N LYS A 44 7.39 -15.23 -15.80
CA LYS A 44 8.54 -14.39 -16.20
C LYS A 44 9.79 -14.82 -15.46
N VAL A 45 9.70 -14.96 -14.13
CA VAL A 45 10.83 -15.37 -13.29
C VAL A 45 11.30 -16.78 -13.65
N ALA A 46 10.37 -17.71 -13.92
CA ALA A 46 10.72 -19.06 -14.34
C ALA A 46 11.46 -19.09 -15.68
N LYS A 47 11.07 -18.24 -16.66
CA LYS A 47 11.78 -18.12 -17.94
C LYS A 47 13.18 -17.55 -17.76
N ASP A 48 13.34 -16.54 -16.92
CA ASP A 48 14.62 -15.90 -16.64
C ASP A 48 15.60 -16.88 -15.95
N VAL A 49 15.12 -17.67 -14.97
CA VAL A 49 15.90 -18.73 -14.29
C VAL A 49 16.39 -19.79 -15.24
N VAL A 50 15.51 -20.31 -16.10
CA VAL A 50 15.90 -21.34 -17.07
C VAL A 50 16.85 -20.77 -18.13
N SER A 51 16.64 -19.54 -18.56
CA SER A 51 17.51 -18.86 -19.54
C SER A 51 18.92 -18.64 -18.99
N ALA A 52 19.04 -18.14 -17.76
CA ALA A 52 20.33 -17.94 -17.09
C ALA A 52 21.06 -19.28 -16.88
N ALA A 53 20.34 -20.33 -16.46
CA ALA A 53 20.92 -21.67 -16.29
C ALA A 53 21.46 -22.24 -17.60
N LYS A 54 20.76 -22.04 -18.72
CA LYS A 54 21.24 -22.42 -20.07
C LYS A 54 22.48 -21.62 -20.47
N ALA A 55 22.49 -20.31 -20.22
CA ALA A 55 23.61 -19.44 -20.58
C ALA A 55 24.89 -19.79 -19.82
N VAL A 56 24.77 -20.19 -18.55
CA VAL A 56 25.93 -20.54 -17.72
C VAL A 56 26.44 -21.96 -17.98
N THR A 57 25.54 -22.91 -18.24
CA THR A 57 25.92 -24.32 -18.46
C THR A 57 26.21 -24.67 -19.92
N GLY A 58 25.73 -23.88 -20.88
CA GLY A 58 25.79 -24.19 -22.31
C GLY A 58 24.88 -25.37 -22.73
N GLN A 59 24.05 -25.89 -21.83
CA GLN A 59 23.18 -27.04 -22.08
C GLN A 59 21.75 -26.58 -22.37
N SER A 60 21.05 -27.27 -23.28
CA SER A 60 19.66 -26.98 -23.64
C SER A 60 18.64 -27.88 -22.94
N GLU A 61 19.06 -29.10 -22.59
CA GLU A 61 18.23 -30.13 -21.96
C GLU A 61 18.14 -29.93 -20.45
N GLN A 62 16.93 -30.02 -19.89
CA GLN A 62 16.63 -29.75 -18.48
C GLN A 62 17.47 -30.61 -17.52
N ASP A 63 17.58 -31.91 -17.79
CA ASP A 63 18.35 -32.85 -16.98
C ASP A 63 19.87 -32.62 -17.10
N ALA A 64 20.33 -32.20 -18.29
CA ALA A 64 21.73 -31.88 -18.54
C ALA A 64 22.15 -30.60 -17.81
N ILE A 65 21.26 -29.60 -17.71
CA ILE A 65 21.47 -28.36 -16.95
C ILE A 65 21.65 -28.67 -15.46
N LEU A 66 20.77 -29.47 -14.86
CA LEU A 66 20.88 -29.84 -13.44
C LEU A 66 22.16 -30.64 -13.16
N THR A 67 22.51 -31.57 -14.04
CA THR A 67 23.73 -32.38 -13.89
C THR A 67 24.98 -31.51 -14.03
N ALA A 68 25.00 -30.58 -14.98
CA ALA A 68 26.11 -29.64 -15.17
C ALA A 68 26.27 -28.69 -13.98
N LEU A 69 25.18 -28.16 -13.43
CA LEU A 69 25.22 -27.29 -12.25
C LEU A 69 25.69 -28.03 -10.99
N ARG A 70 25.30 -29.30 -10.81
CA ARG A 70 25.79 -30.14 -9.70
C ARG A 70 27.27 -30.48 -9.84
N ALA A 71 27.75 -30.64 -11.07
CA ALA A 71 29.13 -31.00 -11.35
C ALA A 71 30.10 -29.81 -11.27
N ASP A 72 29.61 -28.59 -11.50
CA ASP A 72 30.42 -27.37 -11.53
C ASP A 72 29.95 -26.33 -10.50
N PRO A 73 30.59 -26.26 -9.31
CA PRO A 73 30.32 -25.22 -8.32
C PRO A 73 30.56 -23.78 -8.84
N ALA A 74 31.44 -23.59 -9.82
CA ALA A 74 31.70 -22.27 -10.40
C ALA A 74 30.56 -21.82 -11.32
N ALA A 75 29.88 -22.76 -11.99
CA ALA A 75 28.65 -22.48 -12.73
C ALA A 75 27.51 -22.03 -11.79
N VAL A 76 27.37 -22.68 -10.63
CA VAL A 76 26.38 -22.26 -9.62
C VAL A 76 26.65 -20.83 -9.13
N ALA A 77 27.92 -20.49 -8.84
CA ALA A 77 28.29 -19.15 -8.42
C ALA A 77 27.96 -18.08 -9.47
N LYS A 78 28.23 -18.35 -10.76
CA LYS A 78 27.88 -17.43 -11.86
C LYS A 78 26.37 -17.26 -12.02
N LEU A 79 25.61 -18.34 -11.84
CA LEU A 79 24.15 -18.28 -11.87
C LEU A 79 23.63 -17.38 -10.73
N GLN A 80 24.15 -17.56 -9.52
CA GLN A 80 23.82 -16.72 -8.36
C GLN A 80 24.19 -15.24 -8.58
N GLU A 81 25.38 -14.97 -9.11
CA GLU A 81 25.84 -13.62 -9.40
C GLU A 81 24.93 -12.91 -10.43
N ALA A 82 24.57 -13.60 -11.52
CA ALA A 82 23.63 -13.07 -12.51
C ALA A 82 22.27 -12.72 -11.90
N PHE A 83 21.80 -13.51 -10.93
CA PHE A 83 20.54 -13.25 -10.23
C PHE A 83 20.61 -12.11 -9.23
N ILE A 84 21.72 -11.98 -8.50
CA ILE A 84 21.95 -10.85 -7.60
C ILE A 84 21.95 -9.54 -8.38
N ASP A 85 22.58 -9.51 -9.56
CA ASP A 85 22.64 -8.31 -10.40
C ASP A 85 21.28 -7.96 -11.02
N TYR A 86 20.51 -8.97 -11.41
CA TYR A 86 19.11 -8.80 -11.83
C TYR A 86 18.26 -8.20 -10.70
N GLU A 87 18.30 -8.80 -9.50
CA GLU A 87 17.52 -8.33 -8.35
C GLU A 87 17.90 -6.91 -7.95
N LYS A 88 19.20 -6.59 -7.97
CA LYS A 88 19.69 -5.24 -7.74
C LYS A 88 19.12 -4.25 -8.76
N THR A 89 19.04 -4.63 -10.02
CA THR A 89 18.48 -3.77 -11.09
C THR A 89 16.99 -3.53 -10.86
N VAL A 90 16.23 -4.59 -10.55
CA VAL A 90 14.79 -4.50 -10.25
C VAL A 90 14.55 -3.59 -9.04
N LEU A 91 15.30 -3.77 -7.94
CA LEU A 91 15.17 -2.94 -6.74
C LEU A 91 15.53 -1.47 -7.01
N GLN A 92 16.51 -1.20 -7.88
CA GLN A 92 16.86 0.17 -8.27
C GLN A 92 15.74 0.81 -9.09
N GLU A 93 15.09 0.07 -9.99
CA GLU A 93 13.94 0.56 -10.74
C GLU A 93 12.73 0.83 -9.84
N GLU A 94 12.45 -0.06 -8.90
CA GLU A 94 11.40 0.13 -7.89
C GLU A 94 11.67 1.36 -7.02
N THR A 95 12.93 1.55 -6.60
CA THR A 95 13.33 2.74 -5.83
C THR A 95 13.09 4.01 -6.62
N LYS A 96 13.52 4.07 -7.90
CA LYS A 96 13.27 5.23 -8.78
C LYS A 96 11.78 5.51 -8.96
N ARG A 97 10.96 4.46 -9.09
CA ARG A 97 9.50 4.59 -9.20
C ARG A 97 8.88 5.14 -7.91
N ILE A 98 9.32 4.67 -6.75
CA ILE A 98 8.87 5.18 -5.46
C ILE A 98 9.30 6.64 -5.29
N ASP A 99 10.52 6.98 -5.68
CA ASP A 99 11.03 8.35 -5.62
C ASP A 99 10.22 9.29 -6.51
N SER A 100 9.89 8.90 -7.76
CA SER A 100 9.05 9.72 -8.63
C SER A 100 7.65 9.91 -8.07
N ILE A 101 7.05 8.87 -7.49
CA ILE A 101 5.74 8.96 -6.82
C ILE A 101 5.83 9.90 -5.61
N ASN A 102 6.90 9.80 -4.82
CA ASN A 102 7.11 10.67 -3.67
C ASN A 102 7.33 12.13 -4.08
N GLU A 103 8.01 12.36 -5.20
CA GLU A 103 8.21 13.68 -5.77
C GLU A 103 6.86 14.30 -6.16
N THR A 104 6.01 13.59 -6.90
CA THR A 104 4.69 14.09 -7.28
C THR A 104 3.78 14.29 -6.07
N ILE A 105 3.80 13.39 -5.07
CA ILE A 105 3.03 13.56 -3.83
C ILE A 105 3.52 14.79 -3.06
N ARG A 106 4.83 15.02 -3.00
CA ARG A 106 5.39 16.21 -2.32
C ARG A 106 5.01 17.49 -3.04
N GLU A 107 4.98 17.48 -4.36
CA GLU A 107 4.49 18.60 -5.16
C GLU A 107 2.99 18.85 -4.96
N GLU A 108 2.17 17.79 -4.95
CA GLU A 108 0.73 17.87 -4.65
C GLU A 108 0.45 18.40 -3.25
N VAL A 109 1.19 17.91 -2.24
CA VAL A 109 1.08 18.38 -0.84
C VAL A 109 1.55 19.83 -0.69
N ARG A 110 2.56 20.25 -1.46
CA ARG A 110 3.02 21.65 -1.50
C ARG A 110 2.12 22.55 -2.33
N SER A 111 1.22 22.01 -3.16
CA SER A 111 0.27 22.82 -3.90
C SER A 111 -0.64 23.56 -2.91
N GLU A 112 -0.43 24.87 -2.79
CA GLU A 112 -1.15 25.74 -1.87
C GLU A 112 -2.57 26.05 -2.37
N HIS A 113 -3.38 25.05 -2.68
CA HIS A 113 -4.80 25.29 -2.94
C HIS A 113 -5.47 25.70 -1.64
N GLY A 114 -5.67 27.02 -1.46
CA GLY A 114 -6.33 27.62 -0.30
C GLY A 114 -7.72 27.05 -0.01
N TYR A 115 -8.37 26.42 -1.00
CA TYR A 115 -9.59 25.64 -0.84
C TYR A 115 -9.40 24.48 0.15
N VAL A 116 -8.31 23.69 0.07
CA VAL A 116 -8.04 22.54 0.95
C VAL A 116 -7.68 22.99 2.37
N ARG A 117 -6.90 24.08 2.50
CA ARG A 117 -6.51 24.64 3.80
C ARG A 117 -7.68 25.22 4.57
N ASN A 118 -8.61 25.88 3.87
CA ASN A 118 -9.74 26.56 4.49
C ASN A 118 -10.98 25.67 4.60
N MET A 119 -11.14 24.61 3.79
CA MET A 119 -12.29 23.72 3.85
C MET A 119 -12.48 23.11 5.26
N ARG A 120 -11.39 22.73 5.93
CA ARG A 120 -11.44 22.13 7.27
C ARG A 120 -12.00 23.11 8.31
N PRO A 121 -11.48 24.35 8.46
CA PRO A 121 -12.12 25.38 9.29
C PRO A 121 -13.54 25.76 8.86
N THR A 122 -13.81 25.90 7.55
CA THR A 122 -15.11 26.34 7.02
C THR A 122 -16.23 25.37 7.40
N PHE A 123 -15.97 24.06 7.39
CA PHE A 123 -16.95 23.07 7.84
C PHE A 123 -17.34 23.27 9.31
N GLY A 124 -16.37 23.51 10.18
CA GLY A 124 -16.64 23.78 11.60
C GLY A 124 -17.46 25.06 11.80
N TYR A 125 -17.16 26.13 11.08
CA TYR A 125 -17.94 27.38 11.15
C TYR A 125 -19.35 27.22 10.60
N ALA A 126 -19.51 26.51 9.49
CA ALA A 126 -20.83 26.22 8.92
C ALA A 126 -21.69 25.41 9.89
N MET A 127 -21.12 24.39 10.54
CA MET A 127 -21.81 23.58 11.57
C MET A 127 -22.19 24.39 12.81
N ALA A 128 -21.30 25.26 13.29
CA ALA A 128 -21.62 26.14 14.42
C ALA A 128 -22.76 27.10 14.06
N PHE A 129 -22.73 27.65 12.85
CA PHE A 129 -23.77 28.56 12.35
C PHE A 129 -25.13 27.86 12.22
N THR A 130 -25.18 26.67 11.63
CA THR A 130 -26.42 25.90 11.50
C THR A 130 -26.98 25.52 12.87
N TRP A 131 -26.13 25.14 13.82
CA TRP A 131 -26.55 24.85 15.19
C TRP A 131 -27.17 26.07 15.88
N VAL A 132 -26.55 27.25 15.75
CA VAL A 132 -27.09 28.50 16.32
C VAL A 132 -28.47 28.81 15.74
N ILE A 133 -28.62 28.74 14.41
CA ILE A 133 -29.91 28.97 13.76
C ILE A 133 -30.95 27.97 14.22
N GLN A 134 -30.59 26.69 14.32
CA GLN A 134 -31.50 25.65 14.77
C GLN A 134 -31.96 25.88 16.22
N MET A 135 -31.05 26.21 17.14
CA MET A 135 -31.40 26.49 18.53
C MET A 135 -32.29 27.72 18.67
N LEU A 136 -32.05 28.76 17.85
CA LEU A 136 -32.93 29.93 17.79
C LEU A 136 -34.32 29.58 17.27
N ALA A 137 -34.41 28.79 16.19
CA ALA A 137 -35.69 28.35 15.63
C ALA A 137 -36.48 27.49 16.61
N VAL A 138 -35.82 26.55 17.31
CA VAL A 138 -36.45 25.71 18.35
C VAL A 138 -36.94 26.56 19.52
N THR A 139 -36.11 27.49 20.01
CA THR A 139 -36.48 28.38 21.12
C THR A 139 -37.67 29.24 20.73
N TRP A 140 -37.65 29.83 19.53
CA TRP A 140 -38.74 30.64 19.02
C TRP A 140 -40.03 29.82 18.87
N ALA A 141 -39.96 28.60 18.34
CA ALA A 141 -41.12 27.72 18.19
C ALA A 141 -41.72 27.34 19.55
N ILE A 142 -40.92 27.02 20.56
CA ILE A 142 -41.41 26.70 21.91
C ILE A 142 -42.12 27.90 22.55
N VAL A 143 -41.60 29.12 22.36
CA VAL A 143 -42.23 30.35 22.88
C VAL A 143 -43.57 30.63 22.19
N MET A 144 -43.66 30.43 20.88
CA MET A 144 -44.88 30.69 20.10
C MET A 144 -45.95 29.61 20.27
N THR A 145 -45.53 28.36 20.44
CA THR A 145 -46.42 27.20 20.58
C THR A 145 -46.02 26.34 21.79
N PRO A 146 -46.29 26.80 23.04
CA PRO A 146 -45.85 26.09 24.25
C PRO A 146 -46.51 24.72 24.43
N ALA A 147 -47.73 24.55 23.93
CA ALA A 147 -48.46 23.27 24.00
C ALA A 147 -47.76 22.16 23.20
N GLU A 148 -46.99 22.53 22.16
CA GLU A 148 -46.23 21.64 21.30
C GLU A 148 -44.81 21.38 21.81
N ALA A 149 -44.37 22.03 22.89
CA ALA A 149 -42.96 22.01 23.33
C ALA A 149 -42.40 20.59 23.49
N ALA A 150 -43.19 19.68 24.07
CA ALA A 150 -42.78 18.27 24.24
C ALA A 150 -42.52 17.57 22.89
N ARG A 151 -43.40 17.82 21.89
CA ARG A 151 -43.24 17.25 20.54
C ARG A 151 -42.04 17.85 19.81
N ILE A 152 -41.81 19.16 19.96
CA ILE A 152 -40.65 19.85 19.37
C ILE A 152 -39.35 19.29 19.96
N ILE A 153 -39.26 19.16 21.29
CA ILE A 153 -38.07 18.61 21.96
C ILE A 153 -37.82 17.16 21.51
N GLN A 154 -38.88 16.34 21.39
CA GLN A 154 -38.76 14.97 20.90
C GLN A 154 -38.21 14.92 19.47
N ALA A 155 -38.72 15.75 18.56
CA ALA A 155 -38.22 15.84 17.18
C ALA A 155 -36.74 16.28 17.13
N VAL A 156 -36.31 17.19 18.02
CA VAL A 156 -34.90 17.58 18.12
C VAL A 156 -34.03 16.42 18.63
N ALA A 157 -34.53 15.63 19.58
CA ALA A 157 -33.82 14.45 20.08
C ALA A 157 -33.62 13.37 19.00
N GLU A 158 -34.57 13.22 18.07
CA GLU A 158 -34.46 12.30 16.92
C GLU A 158 -33.31 12.67 15.97
N LEU A 159 -32.93 13.95 15.91
CA LEU A 159 -31.76 14.41 15.14
C LEU A 159 -30.42 14.02 15.83
N GLY A 160 -30.46 13.48 17.05
CA GLY A 160 -29.28 13.21 17.88
C GLY A 160 -28.23 12.33 17.20
N PHE A 161 -28.64 11.32 16.41
CA PHE A 161 -27.68 10.47 15.69
C PHE A 161 -26.90 11.24 14.62
N MET A 162 -27.58 12.09 13.85
CA MET A 162 -26.96 12.96 12.85
C MET A 162 -25.93 13.91 13.49
N TRP A 163 -26.31 14.51 14.63
CA TRP A 163 -25.43 15.39 15.39
C TRP A 163 -24.27 14.65 16.05
N ALA A 164 -24.47 13.43 16.54
CA ALA A 164 -23.40 12.60 17.10
C ALA A 164 -22.30 12.35 16.05
N VAL A 165 -22.69 12.00 14.82
CA VAL A 165 -21.73 11.83 13.71
C VAL A 165 -21.05 13.16 13.38
N GLY A 166 -21.81 14.25 13.20
CA GLY A 166 -21.24 15.56 12.85
C GLY A 166 -20.27 16.12 13.90
N LEU A 167 -20.61 16.00 15.18
CA LEU A 167 -19.77 16.45 16.30
C LEU A 167 -18.54 15.55 16.50
N SER A 168 -18.61 14.26 16.17
CA SER A 168 -17.44 13.38 16.25
C SER A 168 -16.32 13.84 15.31
N VAL A 169 -16.66 14.27 14.09
CA VAL A 169 -15.69 14.78 13.10
C VAL A 169 -15.02 16.07 13.59
N VAL A 170 -15.81 16.99 14.17
CA VAL A 170 -15.27 18.23 14.77
C VAL A 170 -14.40 17.90 16.00
N GLY A 171 -14.82 16.94 16.83
CA GLY A 171 -14.06 16.50 18.00
C GLY A 171 -12.67 15.98 17.64
N VAL A 172 -12.57 15.10 16.64
CA VAL A 172 -11.28 14.58 16.15
C VAL A 172 -10.40 15.72 15.59
N TYR A 173 -10.99 16.70 14.90
CA TYR A 173 -10.26 17.86 14.38
C TYR A 173 -9.68 18.73 15.51
N VAL A 174 -10.48 19.04 16.54
CA VAL A 174 -10.02 19.82 17.70
C VAL A 174 -8.91 19.08 18.43
N TRP A 175 -9.05 17.77 18.61
CA TRP A 175 -8.04 16.94 19.26
C TRP A 175 -6.70 16.97 18.52
N ARG A 176 -6.68 16.73 17.20
CA ARG A 176 -5.44 16.81 16.41
C ARG A 176 -4.83 18.20 16.40
N ARG A 177 -5.64 19.25 16.31
CA ARG A 177 -5.14 20.62 16.34
C ARG A 177 -4.55 21.00 17.71
N SER A 178 -5.06 20.42 18.79
CA SER A 178 -4.46 20.55 20.12
C SER A 178 -3.14 19.79 20.23
N ASP A 179 -3.04 18.60 19.65
CA ASP A 179 -1.80 17.81 19.58
C ASP A 179 -0.70 18.52 18.77
N GLU A 180 -1.05 19.09 17.61
CA GLU A 180 -0.17 19.93 16.80
C GLU A 180 0.38 21.15 17.57
N LYS A 181 -0.45 21.76 18.43
CA LYS A 181 -0.02 22.87 19.31
C LYS A 181 0.82 22.39 20.49
N GLY A 182 0.56 21.19 21.01
CA GLY A 182 1.34 20.56 22.07
C GLY A 182 2.75 20.18 21.62
N ALA A 183 2.89 19.67 20.39
CA ALA A 183 4.18 19.35 19.79
C ALA A 183 4.98 20.60 19.34
N GLY A 184 4.31 21.74 19.10
CA GLY A 184 4.91 22.99 18.63
C GLY A 184 5.66 23.84 19.67
N GLY A 185 5.80 23.32 20.90
CA GLY A 185 6.37 24.03 22.04
C GLY A 185 5.38 25.07 22.59
N SER A 186 5.18 25.03 23.91
CA SER A 186 4.39 26.06 24.59
C SER A 186 4.98 27.44 24.27
N LEU A 187 4.14 28.47 24.22
CA LEU A 187 4.61 29.86 24.09
C LEU A 187 5.64 30.21 25.20
N LEU A 188 5.59 29.45 26.31
CA LEU A 188 6.54 29.48 27.41
C LEU A 188 7.91 28.87 27.08
N ASP A 189 8.00 27.90 26.17
CA ASP A 189 9.26 27.29 25.73
C ASP A 189 10.01 28.19 24.72
N ARG A 190 9.35 29.25 24.21
CA ARG A 190 9.94 30.28 23.33
C ARG A 190 10.35 31.55 24.08
N LEU A 191 10.19 31.59 25.40
CA LEU A 191 10.65 32.73 26.20
C LEU A 191 12.18 32.66 26.34
N PRO A 192 12.89 33.80 26.22
CA PRO A 192 14.36 33.83 26.27
C PRO A 192 14.94 33.63 27.68
N PHE A 193 14.12 33.32 28.68
CA PHE A 193 14.56 33.15 30.07
C PHE A 193 14.06 31.80 30.63
N PRO A 194 14.93 31.02 31.29
CA PRO A 194 14.55 29.76 31.91
C PRO A 194 13.63 30.02 33.11
N MET A 195 12.46 29.36 33.13
CA MET A 195 11.56 29.42 34.27
C MET A 195 12.05 28.47 35.38
N PRO A 196 12.12 28.92 36.64
CA PRO A 196 12.45 28.04 37.74
C PRO A 196 11.27 27.07 38.00
N GLY A 197 11.51 25.77 37.83
CA GLY A 197 10.59 24.74 38.33
C GLY A 197 10.04 23.70 37.33
N LYS A 198 10.77 23.34 36.26
CA LYS A 198 10.57 22.02 35.63
C LYS A 198 11.67 21.09 36.13
N ARG A 199 11.30 20.13 36.99
CA ARG A 199 11.99 18.84 37.07
C ARG A 199 11.45 17.96 35.96
#